data_AF-A0A497QNU3-F1
#
_entry.id   AF-A0A497QNU3-F1
#
_cell.length_a   1.000
_cell.length_b   1.000
_cell.length_c   1.000
_cell.angle_alpha   90.00
_cell.angle_beta   90.00
_cell.angle_gamma   90.00
#
_symmetry.space_group_name_H-M   'P 1'
#
loop_
_entity.id
_entity.type
_entity.pdbx_description
1 polymer ?
#
loop_
_entity_poly.entity_id
_entity_poly.type
_entity_poly.pdbx_seq_one_letter_code
_entity_poly.pdbx_strand_id
1 'polypeptide(L)'
;MEHYDRKYYAHSLEEKPPSEWQLLEEHLKNVAEMTAEFADCFGASKYGFIIGRNHDLGKGTKHWQAYLRRVNDIVDEFAKFYDGHPVHAAVGAQWLYKHSTEVGKLLAYCIAGHHGGLPNWNGTVTSSLESRLRESLPVPVRERGLKQI
;
A
#
# COMPACT_ATOMS: atom_id res chain seq x y z
N MET A 1 -21.27 21.36 4.63
CA MET A 1 -21.00 20.15 3.82
C MET A 1 -20.22 19.21 4.70
N GLU A 2 -20.83 18.13 5.17
CA GLU A 2 -20.23 17.22 6.15
C GLU A 2 -18.95 16.59 5.58
N HIS A 3 -17.82 16.92 6.19
CA HIS A 3 -16.54 16.28 5.90
C HIS A 3 -16.50 14.97 6.70
N TYR A 4 -17.11 13.91 6.15
CA TYR A 4 -16.94 12.58 6.71
C TYR A 4 -15.46 12.22 6.61
N ASP A 5 -14.81 12.05 7.75
CA ASP A 5 -13.44 11.56 7.85
C ASP A 5 -13.44 10.12 7.31
N ARG A 6 -13.08 9.97 6.04
CA ARG A 6 -13.17 8.68 5.34
C ARG A 6 -12.09 7.77 5.88
N LYS A 7 -12.50 6.79 6.68
CA LYS A 7 -11.61 5.74 7.20
C LYS A 7 -11.24 4.75 6.10
N TYR A 8 -9.94 4.64 5.83
CA TYR A 8 -9.39 3.58 4.99
C TYR A 8 -8.93 2.39 5.85
N TYR A 9 -9.15 1.18 5.37
CA TYR A 9 -8.81 -0.06 6.07
C TYR A 9 -7.76 -0.87 5.33
N ALA A 10 -6.84 -1.48 6.08
CA ALA A 10 -5.85 -2.41 5.55
C ALA A 10 -6.34 -3.86 5.56
N HIS A 11 -7.07 -4.25 6.60
CA HIS A 11 -7.55 -5.60 6.84
C HIS A 11 -8.99 -5.59 7.35
N SER A 12 -9.81 -6.49 6.81
CA SER A 12 -11.12 -6.83 7.36
C SER A 12 -11.00 -7.99 8.33
N LEU A 13 -12.02 -8.15 9.18
CA LEU A 13 -12.23 -9.34 9.99
C LEU A 13 -13.50 -10.04 9.48
N GLU A 14 -13.41 -11.35 9.28
CA GLU A 14 -14.52 -12.17 8.77
C GLU A 14 -15.73 -12.07 9.70
N GLU A 15 -16.93 -11.89 9.12
CA GLU A 15 -18.20 -11.69 9.84
C GLU A 15 -18.23 -10.50 10.82
N LYS A 16 -17.27 -9.57 10.73
CA LYS A 16 -17.19 -8.38 11.60
C LYS A 16 -17.48 -7.08 10.84
N PRO A 17 -18.12 -6.10 11.51
CA PRO A 17 -18.39 -4.80 10.91
C PRO A 17 -17.09 -3.98 10.71
N PRO A 18 -17.08 -2.99 9.80
CA PRO A 18 -15.93 -2.09 9.60
C PRO A 18 -15.45 -1.33 10.83
N SER A 19 -16.24 -1.25 11.90
CA SER A 19 -15.81 -0.67 13.18
C SER A 19 -14.75 -1.51 13.90
N GLU A 20 -14.65 -2.81 13.59
CA GLU A 20 -13.65 -3.74 14.13
C GLU A 20 -12.50 -4.00 13.13
N TRP A 21 -12.55 -3.42 11.93
CA TRP A 21 -11.51 -3.59 10.92
C TRP A 21 -10.27 -2.75 11.25
N GLN A 22 -9.10 -3.22 10.83
CA GLN A 22 -7.85 -2.51 11.07
C GLN A 22 -7.70 -1.32 10.12
N LEU A 23 -7.45 -0.14 10.69
CA LEU A 23 -7.22 1.07 9.93
C LEU A 23 -5.91 0.98 9.14
N LEU A 24 -5.91 1.54 7.93
CA LEU A 24 -4.73 1.56 7.07
C LEU A 24 -3.58 2.34 7.71
N GLU A 25 -3.87 3.48 8.34
CA GLU A 25 -2.85 4.26 9.03
C GLU A 25 -2.17 3.47 10.16
N GLU A 26 -2.97 2.77 10.97
CA GLU A 26 -2.49 1.92 12.06
C GLU A 26 -1.59 0.79 11.52
N HIS A 27 -2.08 0.07 10.51
CA HIS A 27 -1.31 -0.99 9.85
C HIS A 27 0.04 -0.49 9.32
N LEU A 28 0.03 0.61 8.55
CA LEU A 28 1.26 1.17 7.98
C LEU A 28 2.23 1.67 9.05
N LYS A 29 1.72 2.18 10.19
CA LYS A 29 2.55 2.61 11.32
C LYS A 29 3.18 1.39 12.01
N ASN A 30 2.37 0.40 12.38
CA ASN A 30 2.85 -0.80 13.08
C ASN A 30 3.88 -1.56 12.24
N VAL A 31 3.61 -1.74 10.94
CA VAL A 31 4.55 -2.39 10.04
C VAL A 31 5.82 -1.57 9.88
N ALA A 32 5.75 -0.23 9.82
CA ALA A 32 6.94 0.61 9.75
C ALA A 32 7.84 0.48 10.99
N GLU A 33 7.26 0.40 12.19
CA GLU A 33 8.00 0.20 13.43
C GLU A 33 8.69 -1.19 13.44
N MET A 34 7.95 -2.25 13.11
CA MET A 34 8.50 -3.61 13.05
C MET A 34 9.61 -3.75 11.98
N THR A 35 9.42 -3.18 10.79
CA THR A 35 10.43 -3.24 9.73
C THR A 35 11.67 -2.44 10.08
N ALA A 36 11.54 -1.35 10.85
CA ALA A 36 12.66 -0.58 11.35
C ALA A 36 13.50 -1.38 12.36
N GLU A 37 12.85 -2.10 13.27
CA GLU A 37 13.50 -2.98 14.24
C GLU A 37 14.25 -4.12 13.54
N PHE A 38 13.61 -4.81 12.59
CA PHE A 38 14.26 -5.89 11.84
C PHE A 38 15.42 -5.41 10.97
N ALA A 39 15.34 -4.20 10.42
CA ALA A 39 16.40 -3.64 9.59
C ALA A 39 17.57 -3.06 10.43
N ASP A 40 17.41 -2.93 11.74
CA ASP A 40 18.41 -2.30 12.61
C ASP A 40 19.71 -3.11 12.70
N CYS A 41 19.63 -4.45 12.64
CA CYS A 41 20.82 -5.31 12.63
C CYS A 41 21.74 -5.07 11.41
N PHE A 42 21.23 -4.41 10.36
CA PHE A 42 21.99 -3.99 9.18
C PHE A 42 22.35 -2.50 9.20
N GLY A 43 22.06 -1.77 10.28
CA GLY A 43 22.16 -0.30 10.33
C GLY A 43 21.15 0.41 9.42
N ALA A 44 20.08 -0.28 9.01
CA ALA A 44 19.14 0.16 7.98
C ALA A 44 17.75 0.50 8.54
N SER A 45 17.63 0.75 9.85
CA SER A 45 16.35 1.00 10.53
C SER A 45 15.47 2.05 9.83
N LYS A 46 16.06 3.19 9.39
CA LYS A 46 15.32 4.23 8.64
C LYS A 46 14.76 3.73 7.31
N TYR A 47 15.49 2.89 6.59
CA TYR A 47 15.03 2.30 5.33
C TYR A 47 13.94 1.27 5.58
N GLY A 48 14.08 0.46 6.63
CA GLY A 48 13.04 -0.45 7.11
C GLY A 48 11.75 0.30 7.38
N PHE A 49 11.81 1.39 8.15
CA PHE A 49 10.65 2.24 8.44
C PHE A 49 9.97 2.75 7.16
N ILE A 50 10.74 3.28 6.20
CA ILE A 50 10.20 3.79 4.94
C ILE A 50 9.52 2.66 4.14
N ILE A 51 10.12 1.46 4.06
CA ILE A 51 9.51 0.32 3.37
C ILE A 51 8.16 -0.02 4.02
N GLY A 52 8.14 -0.25 5.33
CA GLY A 52 6.93 -0.64 6.05
C GLY A 52 5.82 0.40 5.94
N ARG A 53 6.18 1.69 6.03
CA ARG A 53 5.22 2.80 5.93
C ARG A 53 4.56 2.91 4.57
N ASN A 54 5.21 2.41 3.52
CA ASN A 54 4.78 2.60 2.13
C ASN A 54 4.27 1.33 1.46
N HIS A 55 4.55 0.13 1.99
CA HIS A 55 4.32 -1.14 1.27
C HIS A 55 2.88 -1.33 0.79
N ASP A 56 1.90 -0.90 1.60
CA ASP A 56 0.47 -1.11 1.40
C ASP A 56 -0.31 0.16 1.03
N LEU A 57 0.37 1.22 0.58
CA LEU A 57 -0.30 2.50 0.24
C LEU A 57 -1.43 2.35 -0.79
N GLY A 58 -1.35 1.35 -1.68
CA GLY A 58 -2.41 1.08 -2.66
C GLY A 58 -3.75 0.70 -2.03
N LYS A 59 -3.75 0.24 -0.78
CA LYS A 59 -4.98 -0.02 -0.01
C LYS A 59 -5.77 1.26 0.28
N GLY A 60 -5.12 2.43 0.22
CA GLY A 60 -5.74 3.75 0.35
C GLY A 60 -6.50 4.22 -0.91
N THR A 61 -6.63 3.39 -1.94
CA THR A 61 -7.40 3.73 -3.15
C THR A 61 -8.88 3.40 -2.98
N LYS A 62 -9.75 4.15 -3.67
CA LYS A 62 -11.20 3.88 -3.63
C LYS A 62 -11.55 2.49 -4.20
N HIS A 63 -10.82 2.05 -5.22
CA HIS A 63 -10.99 0.71 -5.81
C HIS A 63 -10.66 -0.39 -4.79
N TRP A 64 -9.56 -0.26 -4.04
CA TRP A 64 -9.25 -1.23 -2.99
C TRP A 64 -10.29 -1.24 -1.88
N GLN A 65 -10.72 -0.07 -1.40
CA GLN A 65 -11.77 -0.03 -0.37
C GLN A 65 -13.06 -0.66 -0.90
N ALA A 66 -13.45 -0.40 -2.15
CA ALA A 66 -14.61 -1.04 -2.78
C ALA A 66 -14.48 -2.56 -2.85
N TYR A 67 -13.31 -3.07 -3.28
CA TYR A 67 -12.99 -4.49 -3.27
C TYR A 67 -13.13 -5.09 -1.85
N LEU A 68 -12.52 -4.46 -0.84
CA LEU A 68 -12.54 -4.94 0.54
C LEU A 68 -13.97 -5.01 1.10
N ARG A 69 -14.84 -4.04 0.82
CA ARG A 69 -16.27 -4.11 1.21
C ARG A 69 -16.98 -5.23 0.46
N ARG A 70 -16.75 -5.34 -0.85
CA ARG A 70 -17.42 -6.32 -1.71
C ARG A 70 -17.14 -7.75 -1.28
N VAL A 71 -15.91 -8.08 -0.90
CA VAL A 71 -15.56 -9.43 -0.43
C VAL A 71 -16.04 -9.75 0.99
N ASN A 72 -16.57 -8.75 1.71
CA ASN A 72 -17.23 -8.91 3.01
C ASN A 72 -18.74 -8.61 2.93
N ASP A 73 -19.33 -8.66 1.73
CA ASP A 73 -20.76 -8.42 1.47
C ASP A 73 -21.33 -7.07 1.96
N ILE A 74 -20.48 -6.04 2.05
CA ILE A 74 -20.88 -4.68 2.43
C ILE A 74 -21.15 -3.84 1.17
N VAL A 75 -22.27 -3.12 1.17
CA VAL A 75 -22.63 -2.15 0.11
C VAL A 75 -22.75 -0.75 0.71
N ASP A 76 -21.79 0.11 0.39
CA ASP A 76 -21.73 1.50 0.86
C ASP A 76 -21.35 2.47 -0.29
N GLU A 77 -20.95 3.71 0.04
CA GLU A 77 -20.55 4.72 -0.96
C GLU A 77 -19.38 4.30 -1.86
N PHE A 78 -18.59 3.29 -1.47
CA PHE A 78 -17.47 2.78 -2.25
C PHE A 78 -17.89 1.80 -3.34
N ALA A 79 -19.09 1.20 -3.27
CA ALA A 79 -19.53 0.16 -4.20
C ALA A 79 -19.42 0.58 -5.68
N LYS A 80 -19.62 1.87 -5.99
CA LYS A 80 -19.49 2.43 -7.34
C LYS A 80 -18.07 2.46 -7.91
N PHE A 81 -17.04 2.21 -7.09
CA PHE A 81 -15.63 2.15 -7.51
C PHE A 81 -15.13 0.71 -7.62
N TYR A 82 -16.01 -0.29 -7.47
CA TYR A 82 -15.61 -1.70 -7.63
C TYR A 82 -15.29 -2.00 -9.10
N ASP A 83 -14.08 -2.51 -9.34
CA ASP A 83 -13.57 -2.86 -10.68
C ASP A 83 -12.74 -4.16 -10.64
N GLY A 84 -13.17 -5.12 -9.81
CA GLY A 84 -12.44 -6.39 -9.60
C GLY A 84 -11.41 -6.32 -8.47
N HIS A 85 -10.30 -7.06 -8.60
CA HIS A 85 -9.22 -7.13 -7.60
C HIS A 85 -8.09 -6.15 -7.95
N PRO A 86 -7.96 -5.01 -7.26
CA PRO A 86 -7.01 -3.98 -7.65
C PRO A 86 -5.58 -4.32 -7.19
N VAL A 87 -4.62 -4.02 -8.05
CA VAL A 87 -3.19 -4.09 -7.73
C VAL A 87 -2.86 -3.00 -6.71
N HIS A 88 -2.45 -3.39 -5.50
CA HIS A 88 -2.15 -2.46 -4.40
C HIS A 88 -0.66 -2.43 -4.03
N ALA A 89 0.01 -3.58 -4.08
CA ALA A 89 1.41 -3.73 -3.69
C ALA A 89 2.38 -2.86 -4.51
N ALA A 90 2.08 -2.60 -5.78
CA ALA A 90 2.95 -1.79 -6.64
C ALA A 90 2.82 -0.27 -6.42
N VAL A 91 1.73 0.19 -5.77
CA VAL A 91 1.48 1.63 -5.57
C VAL A 91 2.52 2.26 -4.65
N GLY A 92 2.89 1.57 -3.56
CA GLY A 92 3.94 2.01 -2.64
C GLY A 92 5.31 2.09 -3.30
N ALA A 93 5.65 1.08 -4.11
CA ALA A 93 6.89 1.02 -4.87
C ALA A 93 6.99 2.17 -5.88
N GLN A 94 5.92 2.44 -6.63
CA GLN A 94 5.86 3.57 -7.55
C GLN A 94 6.01 4.92 -6.85
N TRP A 95 5.40 5.08 -5.68
CA TRP A 95 5.51 6.31 -4.91
C TRP A 95 6.96 6.55 -4.48
N LEU A 96 7.64 5.55 -3.92
CA LEU A 96 9.05 5.67 -3.53
C LEU A 96 9.97 5.95 -4.71
N TYR A 97 9.77 5.24 -5.83
CA TYR A 97 10.57 5.45 -7.04
C TYR A 97 10.47 6.88 -7.58
N LYS A 98 9.28 7.49 -7.52
CA LYS A 98 9.07 8.88 -7.95
C LYS A 98 9.73 9.92 -7.03
N HIS A 99 9.99 9.58 -5.77
CA HIS A 99 10.50 10.50 -4.75
C HIS A 99 11.99 10.26 -4.38
N SER A 100 12.62 9.21 -4.92
CA SER A 100 14.06 8.96 -4.74
C SER A 100 14.63 8.11 -5.88
N THR A 101 15.73 8.56 -6.49
CA THR A 101 16.31 7.93 -7.69
C THR A 101 16.91 6.56 -7.39
N GLU A 102 17.97 6.48 -6.59
CA GLU A 102 18.72 5.23 -6.37
C GLU A 102 18.23 4.48 -5.13
N VAL A 103 17.97 5.18 -4.03
CA VAL A 103 17.40 4.58 -2.82
C VAL A 103 15.95 4.14 -3.07
N GLY A 104 15.14 4.98 -3.72
CA GLY A 104 13.75 4.63 -4.05
C GLY A 104 13.63 3.41 -4.94
N LYS A 105 14.55 3.19 -5.89
CA LYS A 105 14.65 1.94 -6.67
C LYS A 105 14.89 0.72 -5.78
N LEU A 106 15.88 0.79 -4.88
CA LEU A 106 16.21 -0.31 -3.98
C LEU A 106 15.03 -0.65 -3.05
N LEU A 107 14.36 0.35 -2.48
CA LEU A 107 13.21 0.12 -1.61
C LEU A 107 11.97 -0.37 -2.40
N ALA A 108 11.82 0.05 -3.65
CA ALA A 108 10.76 -0.43 -4.55
C ALA A 108 10.88 -1.93 -4.83
N TYR A 109 12.10 -2.49 -4.87
CA TYR A 109 12.30 -3.95 -4.95
C TYR A 109 11.72 -4.67 -3.73
N CYS A 110 12.06 -4.21 -2.53
CA CYS A 110 11.57 -4.78 -1.28
C CYS A 110 10.03 -4.74 -1.21
N ILE A 111 9.42 -3.64 -1.68
CA ILE A 111 7.96 -3.52 -1.72
C ILE A 111 7.36 -4.38 -2.84
N ALA A 112 7.84 -4.30 -4.08
CA ALA A 112 7.23 -5.03 -5.20
C ALA A 112 7.30 -6.56 -5.07
N GLY A 113 8.23 -7.06 -4.25
CA GLY A 113 8.40 -8.49 -3.99
C GLY A 113 7.60 -9.07 -2.82
N HIS A 114 6.91 -8.26 -2.02
CA HIS A 114 6.38 -8.72 -0.72
C HIS A 114 5.27 -9.78 -0.80
N HIS A 115 4.68 -10.02 -1.98
CA HIS A 115 3.69 -11.09 -2.20
C HIS A 115 4.19 -12.28 -3.04
N GLY A 116 5.35 -12.18 -3.70
CA GLY A 116 5.73 -13.17 -4.72
C GLY A 116 7.23 -13.31 -5.02
N GLY A 117 8.10 -12.71 -4.21
CA GLY A 117 9.55 -12.71 -4.41
C GLY A 117 10.07 -11.51 -5.21
N LEU A 118 11.38 -11.24 -5.13
CA LEU A 118 12.00 -10.09 -5.78
C LEU A 118 11.92 -10.21 -7.31
N PRO A 119 11.26 -9.27 -8.01
CA PRO A 119 11.24 -9.27 -9.48
C PRO A 119 12.63 -8.96 -10.04
N ASN A 120 12.90 -9.34 -11.29
CA ASN A 120 14.08 -8.85 -12.02
C ASN A 120 13.88 -7.39 -12.46
N TRP A 121 14.97 -6.61 -12.64
CA TRP A 121 14.89 -5.27 -13.24
C TRP A 121 14.31 -5.32 -14.66
N ASN A 122 14.91 -6.16 -15.50
CA ASN A 122 14.52 -6.44 -16.88
C ASN A 122 13.82 -7.81 -16.95
N GLY A 123 12.80 -7.94 -17.78
CA GLY A 123 12.02 -9.17 -17.91
C GLY A 123 10.86 -9.01 -18.90
N THR A 124 9.93 -9.96 -18.91
CA THR A 124 8.69 -9.82 -19.70
C THR A 124 7.83 -8.67 -19.15
N VAL A 125 7.00 -8.08 -20.00
CA VAL A 125 6.18 -6.88 -19.69
C VAL A 125 5.34 -7.03 -18.41
N THR A 126 5.00 -8.26 -18.01
CA THR A 126 4.18 -8.55 -16.82
C THR A 126 4.98 -8.95 -15.57
N SER A 127 6.28 -9.18 -15.68
CA SER A 127 7.11 -9.76 -14.59
C SER A 127 8.22 -8.84 -14.07
N SER A 128 8.60 -7.81 -14.83
CA SER A 128 9.72 -6.93 -14.45
C SER A 128 9.31 -5.80 -13.50
N LEU A 129 10.25 -5.36 -12.65
CA LEU A 129 10.02 -4.19 -11.79
C LEU A 129 9.80 -2.93 -12.62
N GLU A 130 10.58 -2.74 -13.69
CA GLU A 130 10.47 -1.57 -14.57
C GLU A 130 9.07 -1.42 -15.16
N SER A 131 8.46 -2.51 -15.61
CA SER A 131 7.10 -2.48 -16.17
C SER A 131 6.07 -2.12 -15.11
N ARG A 132 6.14 -2.75 -13.93
CA ARG A 132 5.26 -2.44 -12.78
C ARG A 132 5.41 -1.00 -12.30
N LEU A 133 6.60 -0.40 -12.41
CA LEU A 133 6.83 1.00 -12.04
C LEU A 133 6.31 2.00 -13.07
N ARG A 134 6.19 1.59 -14.35
CA ARG A 134 5.72 2.42 -15.46
C ARG A 134 4.22 2.29 -15.73
N GLU A 135 3.56 1.27 -15.17
CA GLU A 135 2.11 1.11 -15.23
C GLU A 135 1.38 2.32 -14.64
N SER A 136 0.29 2.74 -15.28
CA SER A 136 -0.57 3.80 -14.75
C SER A 136 -1.44 3.24 -13.62
N LEU A 137 -0.93 3.27 -12.39
CA LEU A 137 -1.68 2.85 -11.20
C LEU A 137 -2.53 3.99 -10.60
N PRO A 138 -3.66 3.65 -9.96
CA PRO A 138 -4.51 4.62 -9.29
C PRO A 138 -3.75 5.33 -8.15
N VAL A 139 -3.95 6.66 -8.04
CA VAL A 139 -3.35 7.47 -6.97
C VAL A 139 -4.12 7.24 -5.67
N PRO A 140 -3.46 6.89 -4.54
CA PRO A 140 -4.13 6.73 -3.26
C PRO A 140 -4.70 8.05 -2.76
N VAL A 141 -5.85 8.00 -2.08
CA VAL A 141 -6.50 9.19 -1.53
C VAL A 141 -5.72 9.64 -0.29
N ARG A 142 -5.36 10.92 -0.21
CA ARG A 142 -4.64 11.49 0.94
C ARG A 142 -5.59 11.64 2.13
N GLU A 143 -5.39 10.88 3.21
CA GLU A 143 -5.93 11.23 4.53
C GLU A 143 -5.15 12.43 5.09
N ARG A 144 -5.85 13.40 5.70
CA ARG A 144 -5.21 14.51 6.42
C ARG A 144 -4.61 13.96 7.72
N GLY A 145 -3.32 13.64 7.69
CA GLY A 145 -2.60 13.12 8.87
C GLY A 145 -1.26 12.49 8.53
N LEU A 146 -1.11 12.00 7.30
CA LEU A 146 0.16 11.50 6.78
C LEU A 146 1.12 12.67 6.49
N LYS A 147 1.76 13.22 7.54
CA LYS A 147 2.96 14.05 7.35
C LYS A 147 4.03 13.18 6.70
N GLN A 148 4.34 13.50 5.44
CA GLN A 148 5.49 12.93 4.74
C GLN A 148 6.76 13.28 5.51
N ILE A 149 7.66 12.31 5.57
CA ILE A 149 9.08 12.53 5.90
C ILE A 149 9.74 13.20 4.71
#